data_AF-F4RLI3-F1
#
_entry.id   AF-F4RLI3-F1
#
_cell.length_a   1.000
_cell.length_b   1.000
_cell.length_c   1.000
_cell.angle_alpha   90.00
_cell.angle_beta   90.00
_cell.angle_gamma   90.00
#
_symmetry.space_group_name_H-M   'P 1'
#
loop_
_entity.id
_entity.type
_entity.pdbx_description
1 polymer ?
#
loop_
_entity_poly.entity_id
_entity_poly.type
_entity_poly.pdbx_seq_one_letter_code
_entity_poly.pdbx_strand_id
1 'polypeptide(L)'
;MSSASSNNSHNTSFPIIRPDNASRNYTSSDFDLVSVRLRALILDHRLRKFLAVCHEDAPIPTATKDDLLKLLASFHPGLRLDTRISEETLSQLFTLIVRPFFLNMDYFDEETNVMLYWDVPL
;
A
#
# COMPACT_ATOMS: atom_id res chain seq x y z
N MET A 1 48.39 47.09 10.56
CA MET A 1 47.35 48.04 10.12
C MET A 1 46.68 47.44 8.89
N SER A 2 45.36 47.31 8.97
CA SER A 2 44.42 47.40 7.84
C SER A 2 44.41 46.31 6.77
N SER A 3 43.50 45.35 7.00
CA SER A 3 42.39 44.92 6.13
C SER A 3 42.58 44.85 4.61
N ALA A 4 42.36 43.66 4.04
CA ALA A 4 41.61 43.48 2.79
C ALA A 4 41.12 42.02 2.68
N SER A 5 39.95 41.73 3.26
CA SER A 5 39.18 40.53 2.95
C SER A 5 38.52 40.74 1.58
N SER A 6 39.08 40.11 0.55
CA SER A 6 38.45 40.07 -0.77
C SER A 6 37.50 38.88 -0.86
N ASN A 7 36.21 39.23 -0.89
CA ASN A 7 35.14 38.68 -1.71
C ASN A 7 35.40 37.32 -2.35
N ASN A 8 34.64 36.31 -1.93
CA ASN A 8 34.20 35.30 -2.89
C ASN A 8 32.68 35.15 -2.85
N SER A 9 32.10 35.55 -3.97
CA SER A 9 30.69 35.64 -4.26
C SER A 9 30.17 34.26 -4.66
N HIS A 10 29.41 33.61 -3.80
CA HIS A 10 28.47 32.58 -4.24
C HIS A 10 27.07 32.95 -3.75
N ASN A 11 26.57 34.02 -4.36
CA ASN A 11 25.14 34.31 -4.43
C ASN A 11 24.50 33.24 -5.33
N THR A 12 24.05 32.13 -4.75
CA THR A 12 23.19 31.16 -5.44
C THR A 12 21.81 31.79 -5.58
N SER A 13 21.70 32.68 -6.56
CA SER A 13 20.45 33.29 -7.00
C SER A 13 19.63 32.19 -7.66
N PHE A 14 18.66 31.63 -6.94
CA PHE A 14 17.65 30.76 -7.52
C PHE A 14 16.87 31.57 -8.57
N PRO A 15 16.68 31.08 -9.81
CA PRO A 15 15.84 31.77 -10.77
C PRO A 15 14.41 31.78 -10.23
N ILE A 16 13.89 32.97 -9.93
CA ILE A 16 12.48 33.20 -9.67
C ILE A 16 11.75 32.94 -10.98
N ILE A 17 11.20 31.74 -11.14
CA ILE A 17 10.32 31.41 -12.25
C ILE A 17 9.05 32.24 -12.07
N ARG A 18 8.93 33.33 -12.83
CA ARG A 18 7.67 34.04 -13.00
C ARG A 18 6.75 33.14 -13.84
N PRO A 19 5.57 32.72 -13.35
CA PRO A 19 4.62 32.05 -14.22
C PRO A 19 4.02 33.12 -15.13
N ASP A 20 4.62 33.28 -16.31
CA ASP A 20 4.03 34.10 -17.36
C ASP A 20 2.80 33.39 -17.90
N ASN A 21 1.76 34.19 -18.06
CA ASN A 21 0.41 33.80 -18.38
C ASN A 21 0.34 33.15 -19.77
N ALA A 22 0.23 31.83 -19.80
CA ALA A 22 -0.27 31.11 -20.96
C ALA A 22 -1.54 30.36 -20.53
N SER A 23 -2.69 30.94 -20.84
CA SER A 23 -4.00 30.30 -20.86
C SER A 23 -3.93 28.96 -21.62
N ARG A 24 -3.61 27.90 -20.89
CA ARG A 24 -3.99 26.55 -21.27
C ARG A 24 -5.34 26.29 -20.65
N ASN A 25 -6.36 26.28 -21.50
CA ASN A 25 -7.67 25.75 -21.19
C ASN A 25 -7.48 24.31 -20.70
N TYR A 26 -7.34 24.15 -19.38
CA TYR A 26 -7.51 22.88 -18.71
C TYR A 26 -9.00 22.57 -18.81
N THR A 27 -9.35 21.82 -19.84
CA THR A 27 -10.64 21.14 -19.87
C THR A 27 -10.65 20.20 -18.68
N SER A 28 -11.41 20.60 -17.66
CA SER A 28 -11.87 19.77 -16.56
C SER A 28 -12.21 18.39 -17.10
N SER A 29 -11.36 17.43 -16.80
CA SER A 29 -11.67 16.01 -16.89
C SER A 29 -11.40 15.52 -15.48
N ASP A 30 -12.48 15.18 -14.79
CA ASP A 30 -12.55 14.76 -13.41
C ASP A 30 -11.70 13.50 -13.16
N PHE A 31 -10.38 13.66 -13.10
CA PHE A 31 -9.53 12.69 -12.47
C PHE A 31 -9.68 12.91 -10.98
N ASP A 32 -10.64 12.22 -10.37
CA ASP A 32 -10.54 11.88 -8.96
C ASP A 32 -9.16 11.22 -8.77
N LEU A 33 -8.21 12.01 -8.26
CA LEU A 33 -6.91 11.51 -7.80
C LEU A 33 -7.21 10.59 -6.62
N VAL A 34 -7.52 9.33 -6.92
CA VAL A 34 -7.57 8.26 -5.92
C VAL A 34 -6.16 8.20 -5.34
N SER A 35 -6.01 8.77 -4.16
CA SER A 35 -4.73 8.77 -3.44
C SER A 35 -4.48 7.35 -2.96
N VAL A 36 -3.80 6.56 -3.80
CA VAL A 36 -3.40 5.20 -3.46
C VAL A 36 -2.32 5.30 -2.38
N ARG A 37 -2.56 4.66 -1.23
CA ARG A 37 -1.65 4.69 -0.07
C ARG A 37 -0.89 3.38 0.01
N LEU A 38 0.44 3.46 0.17
CA LEU A 38 1.23 2.30 0.55
C LEU A 38 1.03 2.02 2.04
N ARG A 39 0.68 0.78 2.39
CA ARG A 39 0.50 0.32 3.76
C ARG A 39 1.49 -0.79 4.09
N ALA A 40 1.74 -0.94 5.39
CA ALA A 40 2.57 -2.00 5.93
C ALA A 40 1.77 -2.82 6.94
N LEU A 41 1.91 -4.13 6.91
CA LEU A 41 1.43 -5.02 7.97
C LEU A 41 2.52 -6.02 8.35
N ILE A 42 2.49 -6.50 9.59
CA ILE A 42 3.33 -7.64 10.02
C ILE A 42 2.51 -8.90 9.85
N LEU A 43 2.89 -9.75 8.89
CA LEU A 43 2.20 -11.01 8.63
C LEU A 43 2.69 -12.09 9.60
N ASP A 44 1.79 -12.80 10.27
CA ASP A 44 2.19 -13.92 11.12
C ASP A 44 2.95 -14.98 10.27
N HIS A 45 4.03 -15.53 10.83
CA HIS A 45 4.86 -16.55 10.16
C HIS A 45 4.04 -17.69 9.56
N ARG A 46 2.98 -18.14 10.24
CA ARG A 46 2.13 -19.25 9.79
C ARG A 46 1.25 -18.87 8.59
N LEU A 47 1.04 -17.56 8.38
CA LEU A 47 0.24 -16.99 7.30
C LEU A 47 1.07 -16.67 6.06
N ARG A 48 2.40 -16.80 6.10
CA ARG A 48 3.28 -16.63 4.91
C ARG A 48 2.91 -17.54 3.75
N LYS A 49 2.28 -18.69 4.01
CA LYS A 49 1.77 -19.60 2.96
C LYS A 49 0.81 -18.91 1.99
N PHE A 50 0.13 -17.85 2.42
CA PHE A 50 -0.76 -17.05 1.57
C PHE A 50 -0.03 -16.14 0.58
N LEU A 51 1.28 -15.93 0.70
CA LEU A 51 2.07 -15.26 -0.33
C LEU A 51 2.03 -16.00 -1.68
N ALA A 52 1.69 -17.30 -1.67
CA ALA A 52 1.46 -18.06 -2.91
C ALA A 52 0.30 -17.50 -3.76
N VAL A 53 -0.64 -16.74 -3.17
CA VAL A 53 -1.81 -16.18 -3.88
C VAL A 53 -1.57 -14.80 -4.49
N CYS A 54 -0.33 -14.32 -4.53
CA CYS A 54 0.05 -13.08 -5.21
C CYS A 54 -0.15 -13.14 -6.74
N HIS A 55 -0.46 -14.32 -7.28
CA HIS A 55 -0.89 -14.51 -8.66
C HIS A 55 -2.41 -14.74 -8.74
N GLU A 56 -3.06 -14.15 -9.74
CA GLU A 56 -4.53 -14.15 -9.89
C GLU A 56 -5.14 -15.56 -10.03
N ASP A 57 -4.41 -16.48 -10.65
CA ASP A 57 -4.86 -17.86 -10.87
C ASP A 57 -4.39 -18.85 -9.79
N ALA A 58 -3.62 -18.38 -8.80
CA ALA A 58 -3.08 -19.28 -7.78
C ALA A 58 -4.21 -19.84 -6.89
N PRO A 59 -4.19 -21.15 -6.56
CA PRO A 59 -5.14 -21.71 -5.62
C PRO A 59 -4.88 -21.17 -4.21
N ILE A 60 -5.95 -21.05 -3.43
CA ILE A 60 -5.84 -20.72 -2.00
C ILE A 60 -5.10 -21.89 -1.32
N PRO A 61 -4.01 -21.64 -0.57
CA PRO A 61 -3.32 -22.69 0.14
C PRO A 61 -4.23 -23.31 1.19
N THR A 62 -3.99 -24.58 1.54
CA THR A 62 -4.72 -25.23 2.62
C THR A 62 -4.57 -24.43 3.92
N ALA A 63 -5.70 -23.95 4.43
CA ALA A 63 -5.78 -23.07 5.58
C ALA A 63 -6.80 -23.57 6.57
N THR A 64 -6.51 -23.38 7.86
CA THR A 64 -7.50 -23.65 8.90
C THR A 64 -8.47 -22.47 9.02
N LYS A 65 -9.64 -22.71 9.61
CA LYS A 65 -10.56 -21.63 10.01
C LYS A 65 -9.88 -20.52 10.80
N ASP A 66 -8.98 -20.86 11.72
CA ASP A 66 -8.20 -19.90 12.53
C ASP A 66 -7.24 -19.06 11.67
N ASP A 67 -6.58 -19.69 10.69
CA ASP A 67 -5.70 -18.96 9.76
C ASP A 67 -6.48 -17.91 8.97
N LEU A 68 -7.64 -18.27 8.44
CA LEU A 68 -8.50 -17.36 7.66
C LEU A 68 -9.03 -16.21 8.52
N LEU A 69 -9.47 -16.51 9.75
CA LEU A 69 -9.94 -15.49 10.69
C LEU A 69 -8.84 -14.50 11.06
N LYS A 70 -7.63 -14.99 11.37
CA LYS A 70 -6.48 -14.12 11.67
C LYS A 70 -6.11 -13.25 10.49
N LEU A 71 -6.08 -13.83 9.30
CA LEU A 71 -5.77 -13.08 8.08
C LEU A 71 -6.81 -11.98 7.85
N LEU A 72 -8.10 -12.30 7.91
CA LEU A 72 -9.18 -11.33 7.79
C LEU A 72 -9.07 -10.22 8.84
N ALA A 73 -8.76 -10.55 10.09
CA ALA A 73 -8.56 -9.55 11.15
C ALA A 73 -7.34 -8.66 10.94
N SER A 74 -6.25 -9.17 10.35
CA SER A 74 -5.04 -8.39 10.06
C SER A 74 -5.29 -7.30 9.01
N PHE A 75 -6.07 -7.60 7.97
CA PHE A 75 -6.40 -6.62 6.93
C PHE A 75 -7.63 -5.77 7.28
N HIS A 76 -8.55 -6.33 8.06
CA HIS A 76 -9.83 -5.71 8.42
C HIS A 76 -10.11 -5.81 9.93
N PRO A 77 -9.40 -5.05 10.78
CA PRO A 77 -9.53 -5.16 12.25
C PRO A 77 -10.92 -4.78 12.78
N GLY A 78 -11.74 -4.09 11.99
CA GLY A 78 -13.13 -3.76 12.32
C GLY A 78 -14.15 -4.84 11.93
N LEU A 79 -13.74 -5.89 11.20
CA LEU A 79 -14.64 -6.91 10.69
C LEU A 79 -15.09 -7.84 11.83
N ARG A 80 -16.35 -7.69 12.23
CA ARG A 80 -16.97 -8.54 13.25
C ARG A 80 -17.61 -9.75 12.59
N LEU A 81 -16.95 -10.90 12.70
CA LEU A 81 -17.46 -12.16 12.17
C LEU A 81 -18.12 -12.98 13.27
N ASP A 82 -19.24 -13.61 12.96
CA ASP A 82 -19.86 -14.59 13.87
C ASP A 82 -18.95 -15.81 14.00
N THR A 83 -18.74 -16.27 15.23
CA THR A 83 -18.04 -17.53 15.56
C THR A 83 -18.56 -18.75 14.79
N ARG A 84 -19.83 -18.76 14.39
CA ARG A 84 -20.51 -19.84 13.66
C ARG A 84 -20.28 -19.79 12.15
N ILE A 85 -19.56 -18.79 11.64
CA ILE A 85 -19.25 -18.67 10.22
C ILE A 85 -18.58 -19.96 9.71
N SER A 86 -18.99 -20.42 8.53
CA SER A 86 -18.40 -21.60 7.91
C SER A 86 -17.01 -21.27 7.33
N GLU A 87 -16.20 -22.30 7.17
CA GLU A 87 -14.88 -22.18 6.54
C GLU A 87 -14.99 -21.78 5.06
N GLU A 88 -16.04 -22.24 4.39
CA GLU A 88 -16.37 -21.85 3.00
C GLU A 88 -16.60 -20.34 2.90
N THR A 89 -17.45 -19.78 3.78
CA THR A 89 -17.70 -18.33 3.78
C THR A 89 -16.44 -17.54 4.12
N LEU A 90 -15.59 -18.03 5.04
CA LEU A 90 -14.30 -17.39 5.32
C LEU A 90 -13.37 -17.40 4.11
N SER A 91 -13.36 -18.48 3.32
CA SER A 91 -12.56 -18.59 2.10
C SER A 91 -13.07 -17.65 1.00
N GLN A 92 -14.40 -17.49 0.90
CA GLN A 92 -15.02 -16.51 0.01
C GLN A 92 -14.67 -15.08 0.44
N LEU A 93 -14.78 -14.75 1.73
CA LEU A 93 -14.37 -13.45 2.27
C LEU A 93 -12.90 -13.18 2.02
N PHE A 94 -12.02 -14.16 2.27
CA PHE A 94 -10.62 -14.05 1.92
C PHE A 94 -10.43 -13.65 0.45
N THR A 95 -11.08 -14.36 -0.47
CA THR A 95 -10.99 -14.10 -1.91
C THR A 95 -11.46 -12.70 -2.28
N LEU A 96 -12.51 -12.23 -1.63
CA LEU A 96 -13.20 -10.99 -1.99
C LEU A 96 -12.52 -9.75 -1.39
N ILE A 97 -12.11 -9.82 -0.12
CA ILE A 97 -11.65 -8.64 0.62
C ILE A 97 -10.20 -8.73 1.11
N VAL A 98 -9.51 -9.86 1.00
CA VAL A 98 -8.10 -9.99 1.43
C VAL A 98 -7.17 -10.25 0.26
N ARG A 99 -7.52 -11.17 -0.65
CA ARG A 99 -6.73 -11.50 -1.84
C ARG A 99 -6.31 -10.27 -2.65
N PRO A 100 -7.14 -9.23 -2.83
CA PRO A 100 -6.71 -8.03 -3.55
C PRO A 100 -5.46 -7.38 -2.96
N PHE A 101 -5.23 -7.43 -1.65
CA PHE A 101 -4.01 -6.88 -1.05
C PHE A 101 -2.76 -7.72 -1.35
N PHE A 102 -2.91 -9.04 -1.51
CA PHE A 102 -1.82 -9.92 -1.95
C PHE A 102 -1.50 -9.72 -3.43
N LEU A 103 -2.52 -9.46 -4.26
CA LEU A 103 -2.34 -9.14 -5.68
C LEU A 103 -1.67 -7.77 -5.89
N ASN A 104 -1.92 -6.83 -4.98
CA ASN A 104 -1.32 -5.49 -4.98
C ASN A 104 -0.14 -5.37 -3.98
N MET A 105 0.50 -6.49 -3.66
CA MET A 105 1.67 -6.51 -2.80
C MET A 105 2.87 -5.90 -3.55
N ASP A 106 3.56 -4.97 -2.90
CA ASP A 106 4.74 -4.31 -3.43
C ASP A 106 6.02 -5.06 -3.04
N TYR A 107 6.11 -5.45 -1.77
CA TYR A 107 7.30 -6.09 -1.20
C TYR A 107 6.96 -6.91 0.04
N PHE A 108 7.75 -7.96 0.28
CA PHE A 108 7.71 -8.74 1.53
C PHE A 108 9.12 -8.94 2.07
N ASP A 109 9.33 -8.56 3.33
CA ASP A 109 10.56 -8.82 4.08
C ASP A 109 10.46 -10.13 4.85
N GLU A 110 11.26 -11.13 4.46
CA GLU A 110 11.27 -12.44 5.09
C GLU A 110 11.86 -12.46 6.50
N GLU A 111 12.72 -11.51 6.85
CA GLU A 111 13.34 -11.42 8.18
C GLU A 111 12.34 -10.82 9.18
N THR A 112 11.69 -9.72 8.79
CA THR A 112 10.80 -8.97 9.69
C THR A 112 9.32 -9.32 9.56
N ASN A 113 8.93 -10.11 8.55
CA ASN A 113 7.55 -10.38 8.14
C ASN A 113 6.75 -9.15 7.68
N VAL A 114 7.42 -8.05 7.35
CA VAL A 114 6.72 -6.85 6.91
C VAL A 114 6.26 -7.05 5.46
N MET A 115 4.95 -6.94 5.25
CA MET A 115 4.33 -6.93 3.94
C MET A 115 3.93 -5.49 3.60
N LEU A 116 4.45 -4.97 2.49
CA LEU A 116 4.05 -3.70 1.90
C LEU A 116 3.04 -3.94 0.78
N TYR A 117 1.96 -3.19 0.78
CA TYR A 117 0.90 -3.34 -0.22
C TYR A 117 0.19 -2.01 -0.49
N TRP A 118 -0.29 -1.86 -1.72
CA TRP A 118 -1.07 -0.70 -2.13
C TRP A 118 -2.53 -0.87 -1.69
N ASP A 119 -3.12 0.18 -1.12
CA ASP A 119 -4.52 0.18 -0.73
C ASP A 119 -5.40 -0.09 -1.96
N VAL A 120 -6.36 -1.00 -1.81
CA VAL A 120 -7.29 -1.35 -2.89
C VAL A 120 -8.60 -0.62 -2.63
N PRO A 121 -9.14 0.15 -3.59
CA PRO A 121 -10.50 0.67 -3.47
C PRO A 121 -11.47 -0.51 -3.43
N LEU A 122 -12.14 -0.69 -2.29
CA LEU A 122 -13.19 -1.70 -2.10
C LEU A 122 -14.56 -1.12 -2.41
#